data_AF-A0A936THW8-F1
#
_entry.id   AF-A0A936THW8-F1
#
_cell.length_a   1.000
_cell.length_b   1.000
_cell.length_c   1.000
_cell.angle_alpha   90.00
_cell.angle_beta   90.00
_cell.angle_gamma   90.00
#
_symmetry.space_group_name_H-M   'P 1'
#
loop_
_entity.id
_entity.type
_entity.pdbx_description
1 polymer ?
#
loop_
_entity_poly.entity_id
_entity_poly.type
_entity_poly.pdbx_seq_one_letter_code
_entity_poly.pdbx_strand_id
1 'polypeptide(L)'
;MIEDPAPPKAPSLFSRALRILPWVSLTCTIGVLLLILRQAPPLSIQTDPQAANQVTEKMSQLQTAMLAGQSHSLALNEAELNQWMRDNLAIASAHQAQQAGIPMPHGHEASVQEVQSALKDVRMSLSGTQLRAYVLFALYGKEISLQLDGTIETRDGFIRLKPTAGKLGSLPIPSTTLDRVVQQLFESPQNRDTFQLPPEIRSIHIENNALIVSTR
;
A
#
# COMPACT_ATOMS: atom_id res chain seq x y z
N MET A 1 0.65 24.12 -77.04
CA MET A 1 0.29 24.32 -75.62
C MET A 1 0.44 22.95 -74.97
N ILE A 2 1.60 22.68 -74.38
CA ILE A 2 1.93 21.38 -73.77
C ILE A 2 2.03 21.67 -72.29
N GLU A 3 1.09 21.13 -71.52
CA GLU A 3 1.01 21.31 -70.07
C GLU A 3 1.97 20.28 -69.43
N ASP A 4 3.00 20.79 -68.77
CA ASP A 4 4.03 19.98 -68.11
C ASP A 4 3.45 19.40 -66.79
N PRO A 5 3.55 18.08 -66.52
CA PRO A 5 2.98 17.50 -65.31
C PRO A 5 3.79 17.90 -64.07
N ALA A 6 3.10 18.45 -63.06
CA ALA A 6 3.68 18.87 -61.80
C ALA A 6 4.47 17.74 -61.10
N PRO A 7 5.63 18.04 -60.48
CA PRO A 7 6.48 17.02 -59.87
C PRO A 7 5.83 16.37 -58.63
N PRO A 8 6.09 15.07 -58.37
CA PRO A 8 5.51 14.36 -57.25
C PRO A 8 6.03 14.92 -55.92
N LYS A 9 5.11 15.29 -55.01
CA LYS A 9 5.42 15.75 -53.65
C LYS A 9 6.21 14.67 -52.90
N ALA A 10 7.45 14.98 -52.54
CA ALA A 10 8.29 14.12 -51.71
C ALA A 10 7.60 13.82 -50.34
N PRO A 11 7.74 12.61 -49.79
CA PRO A 11 7.10 12.24 -48.53
C PRO A 11 7.61 13.12 -47.39
N SER A 12 6.72 13.88 -46.77
CA SER A 12 7.08 14.82 -45.71
C SER A 12 7.57 14.07 -44.47
N LEU A 13 8.62 14.60 -43.82
CA LEU A 13 9.17 14.07 -42.57
C LEU A 13 8.09 13.90 -41.47
N PHE A 14 7.02 14.70 -41.54
CA PHE A 14 5.84 14.61 -40.69
C PHE A 14 5.13 13.24 -40.78
N SER A 15 4.99 12.68 -41.98
CA SER A 15 4.36 11.36 -42.18
C SER A 15 5.17 10.20 -41.58
N ARG A 16 6.51 10.36 -41.52
CA ARG A 16 7.43 9.39 -40.89
C ARG A 16 7.37 9.47 -39.36
N ALA A 17 7.31 10.68 -38.79
CA ALA A 17 7.14 10.88 -37.35
C ALA A 17 5.82 10.28 -36.84
N LEU A 18 4.72 10.49 -37.57
CA LEU A 18 3.40 9.91 -37.24
C LEU A 18 3.37 8.38 -37.33
N ARG A 19 4.19 7.77 -38.19
CA ARG A 19 4.32 6.29 -38.28
C ARG A 19 5.07 5.67 -37.10
N ILE A 20 5.94 6.43 -36.45
CA ILE A 20 6.74 5.98 -35.30
C ILE A 20 5.96 6.14 -33.98
N LEU A 21 4.97 7.05 -33.95
CA LEU A 21 4.12 7.30 -32.79
C LEU A 21 3.48 6.03 -32.16
N PRO A 22 2.85 5.10 -32.91
CA PRO A 22 2.30 3.88 -32.31
C PRO A 22 3.38 2.95 -31.74
N TRP A 23 4.59 2.93 -32.31
CA TRP A 23 5.71 2.13 -31.81
C TRP A 23 6.32 2.74 -30.54
N VAL A 24 6.39 4.07 -30.45
CA VAL A 24 6.82 4.78 -29.24
C VAL A 24 5.81 4.54 -28.12
N SER A 25 4.51 4.64 -28.42
CA SER A 25 3.46 4.30 -27.44
C SER A 25 3.57 2.85 -26.98
N LEU A 26 3.78 1.91 -27.90
CA LEU A 26 3.90 0.48 -27.57
C LEU A 26 5.11 0.20 -26.67
N THR A 27 6.28 0.74 -27.02
CA THR A 27 7.50 0.58 -26.23
C THR A 27 7.37 1.23 -24.86
N CYS A 28 6.72 2.40 -24.76
CA CYS A 28 6.42 3.05 -23.49
C CYS A 28 5.51 2.17 -22.61
N THR A 29 4.41 1.65 -23.16
CA THR A 29 3.49 0.75 -22.43
C THR A 29 4.20 -0.52 -21.96
N ILE A 30 5.01 -1.15 -22.82
CA ILE A 30 5.80 -2.32 -22.45
C ILE A 30 6.80 -1.97 -21.34
N GLY A 31 7.46 -0.81 -21.43
CA GLY A 31 8.37 -0.31 -20.40
C GLY A 31 7.68 -0.15 -19.05
N VAL A 32 6.50 0.48 -19.01
CA VAL A 32 5.71 0.64 -17.77
C VAL A 32 5.30 -0.72 -17.21
N LEU A 33 4.85 -1.66 -18.05
CA LEU A 33 4.49 -3.00 -17.61
C LEU A 33 5.70 -3.73 -17.00
N LEU A 34 6.87 -3.64 -17.63
CA LEU A 34 8.10 -4.20 -17.08
C LEU A 34 8.50 -3.57 -15.75
N LEU A 35 8.31 -2.25 -15.58
CA LEU A 35 8.58 -1.59 -14.31
C LEU A 35 7.64 -2.05 -13.20
N ILE A 36 6.35 -2.28 -13.50
CA ILE A 36 5.37 -2.80 -12.54
C ILE A 36 5.72 -4.24 -12.13
N LEU A 37 6.14 -5.08 -13.09
CA LEU A 37 6.54 -6.46 -12.82
C LEU A 37 7.91 -6.58 -12.15
N ARG A 38 8.73 -5.53 -12.22
CA ARG A 38 10.02 -5.50 -11.55
C ARG A 38 9.83 -5.13 -10.08
N GLN A 39 9.96 -6.14 -9.22
CA GLN A 39 9.77 -6.02 -7.78
C GLN A 39 10.68 -4.95 -7.16
N ALA A 40 10.13 -4.17 -6.22
CA ALA A 40 10.94 -3.30 -5.36
C ALA A 40 11.81 -4.17 -4.43
N PRO A 41 13.02 -3.69 -4.04
CA PRO A 41 13.86 -4.44 -3.11
C PRO A 41 13.08 -4.68 -1.80
N PRO A 42 13.04 -5.93 -1.32
CA PRO A 42 12.29 -6.25 -0.11
C PRO A 42 12.93 -5.56 1.09
N LEU A 43 12.11 -5.11 2.04
CA LEU A 43 12.63 -4.51 3.27
C LEU A 43 13.39 -5.53 4.11
N SER A 44 14.54 -5.09 4.62
CA SER A 44 15.24 -5.75 5.72
C SER A 44 14.44 -5.52 7.00
N ILE A 45 13.84 -6.57 7.54
CA ILE A 45 13.09 -6.53 8.80
C ILE A 45 13.93 -7.13 9.92
N GLN A 46 13.85 -6.54 11.10
CA GLN A 46 14.36 -7.17 12.32
C GLN A 46 13.43 -8.32 12.72
N THR A 47 13.98 -9.54 12.75
CA THR A 47 13.27 -10.73 13.22
C THR A 47 13.79 -11.11 14.59
N ASP A 48 12.95 -10.96 15.61
CA ASP A 48 13.21 -11.46 16.97
C ASP A 48 12.36 -12.72 17.20
N PRO A 49 12.95 -13.88 17.52
CA PRO A 49 12.20 -15.10 17.84
C PRO A 49 11.32 -14.98 19.08
N GLN A 50 11.53 -13.98 19.95
CA GLN A 50 10.71 -13.72 21.13
C GLN A 50 9.58 -12.71 20.88
N ALA A 51 9.51 -12.08 19.71
CA ALA A 51 8.53 -11.02 19.44
C ALA A 51 7.07 -11.49 19.59
N ALA A 52 6.74 -12.73 19.21
CA ALA A 52 5.37 -13.26 19.35
C ALA A 52 4.90 -13.33 20.82
N ASN A 53 5.79 -13.77 21.71
CA ASN A 53 5.51 -13.84 23.14
C ASN A 53 5.37 -12.44 23.74
N GLN A 54 6.29 -11.53 23.37
CA GLN A 54 6.27 -10.14 23.83
C GLN A 54 5.00 -9.40 23.40
N VAL A 55 4.55 -9.56 22.15
CA VAL A 55 3.29 -8.98 21.65
C VAL A 55 2.11 -9.46 22.47
N THR A 56 2.04 -10.76 22.75
CA THR A 56 0.91 -11.35 23.50
C THR A 56 0.87 -10.82 24.93
N GLU A 57 2.03 -10.76 25.60
CA GLU A 57 2.14 -10.24 26.96
C GLU A 57 1.77 -8.74 27.01
N LYS A 58 2.33 -7.95 26.10
CA LYS A 58 2.04 -6.52 25.94
C LYS A 58 0.55 -6.26 25.69
N MET A 59 -0.08 -7.01 24.80
CA MET A 59 -1.50 -6.86 24.51
C MET A 59 -2.37 -7.23 25.72
N SER A 60 -2.00 -8.26 26.48
CA SER A 60 -2.68 -8.63 27.73
C SER A 60 -2.58 -7.53 28.80
N GLN A 61 -1.39 -6.93 28.94
CA GLN A 61 -1.18 -5.79 29.85
C GLN A 61 -2.02 -4.57 29.42
N LEU A 62 -2.04 -4.26 28.13
CA LEU A 62 -2.86 -3.19 27.57
C LEU A 62 -4.35 -3.44 27.85
N GLN A 63 -4.85 -4.65 27.60
CA GLN A 63 -6.25 -5.01 27.86
C GLN A 63 -6.60 -4.90 29.34
N THR A 64 -5.71 -5.33 30.23
CA THR A 64 -5.91 -5.21 31.68
C THR A 64 -5.95 -3.75 32.11
N ALA A 65 -5.06 -2.91 31.59
CA ALA A 65 -5.05 -1.48 31.85
C ALA A 65 -6.31 -0.77 31.34
N MET A 66 -6.80 -1.15 30.15
CA MET A 66 -8.07 -0.65 29.59
C MET A 66 -9.25 -1.01 30.48
N LEU A 67 -9.33 -2.26 30.97
CA LEU A 67 -10.38 -2.70 31.88
C LEU A 67 -10.31 -2.02 33.25
N ALA A 68 -9.09 -1.72 33.72
CA ALA A 68 -8.87 -0.98 34.95
C ALA A 68 -9.08 0.54 34.81
N GLY A 69 -9.32 1.05 33.59
CA GLY A 69 -9.43 2.48 33.30
C GLY A 69 -8.13 3.25 33.58
N GLN A 70 -6.98 2.58 33.45
CA GLN A 70 -5.66 3.17 33.69
C GLN A 70 -5.03 3.63 32.39
N SER A 71 -4.44 4.83 32.42
CA SER A 71 -3.63 5.34 31.32
C SER A 71 -2.35 4.52 31.20
N HIS A 72 -2.20 3.81 30.10
CA HIS A 72 -1.04 2.99 29.77
C HIS A 72 -0.61 3.25 28.32
N SER A 73 0.69 3.12 28.06
CA SER A 73 1.24 3.29 26.73
C SER A 73 1.96 2.01 26.33
N LEU A 74 1.49 1.39 25.26
CA LEU A 74 2.11 0.24 24.64
C LEU A 74 3.07 0.69 23.55
N ALA A 75 4.30 0.18 23.55
CA ALA A 75 5.24 0.36 22.46
C ALA A 75 5.50 -0.99 21.76
N LEU A 76 5.16 -1.07 20.48
CA LEU A 76 5.46 -2.22 19.62
C LEU A 76 6.63 -1.85 18.69
N ASN A 77 7.75 -2.54 18.85
CA ASN A 77 8.88 -2.36 17.96
C ASN A 77 8.63 -2.99 16.58
N GLU A 78 9.57 -2.81 15.64
CA GLU A 78 9.43 -3.35 14.28
C GLU A 78 9.21 -4.87 14.25
N ALA A 79 9.93 -5.65 15.05
CA ALA A 79 9.80 -7.11 15.07
C ALA A 79 8.42 -7.54 15.60
N GLU A 80 7.97 -6.92 16.68
CA GLU A 80 6.67 -7.14 17.31
C GLU A 80 5.52 -6.77 16.37
N LEU A 81 5.60 -5.60 15.72
CA LEU A 81 4.60 -5.15 14.75
C LEU A 81 4.51 -6.12 13.55
N ASN A 82 5.66 -6.58 13.03
CA ASN A 82 5.68 -7.53 11.92
C ASN A 82 5.06 -8.89 12.31
N GLN A 83 5.31 -9.39 13.52
CA GLN A 83 4.65 -10.61 14.01
C GLN A 83 3.15 -10.40 14.13
N TRP A 84 2.73 -9.34 14.83
CA TRP A 84 1.31 -9.03 15.02
C TRP A 84 0.58 -8.91 13.68
N MET A 85 1.18 -8.24 12.70
CA MET A 85 0.58 -8.11 11.38
C MET A 85 0.45 -9.46 10.70
N ARG A 86 1.49 -10.31 10.68
CA ARG A 86 1.40 -11.65 10.05
C ARG A 86 0.26 -12.49 10.61
N ASP A 87 0.00 -12.38 11.90
CA ASP A 87 -1.11 -13.08 12.57
C ASP A 87 -2.50 -12.48 12.22
N ASN A 88 -2.59 -11.16 12.01
CA ASN A 88 -3.86 -10.44 11.83
C ASN A 88 -4.20 -10.08 10.36
N LEU A 89 -3.25 -10.24 9.44
CA LEU A 89 -3.33 -9.82 8.04
C LEU A 89 -4.40 -10.59 7.23
N ALA A 90 -4.75 -11.80 7.66
CA ALA A 90 -5.82 -12.59 7.06
C ALA A 90 -7.17 -11.84 7.07
N ILE A 91 -7.38 -10.94 8.04
CA ILE A 91 -8.67 -10.27 8.26
C ILE A 91 -8.74 -8.95 7.47
N ALA A 92 -7.63 -8.19 7.41
CA ALA A 92 -7.59 -6.87 6.77
C ALA A 92 -7.53 -6.92 5.23
N SER A 93 -6.77 -7.87 4.68
CA SER A 93 -6.55 -7.99 3.23
C SER A 93 -7.84 -8.30 2.45
N ALA A 94 -8.69 -9.13 3.04
CA ALA A 94 -9.97 -9.58 2.51
C ALA A 94 -10.97 -8.44 2.21
N HIS A 95 -11.08 -7.48 3.12
CA HIS A 95 -12.04 -6.38 3.01
C HIS A 95 -11.53 -5.30 2.06
N GLN A 96 -10.23 -5.00 2.13
CA GLN A 96 -9.62 -3.88 1.40
C GLN A 96 -9.42 -4.15 -0.10
N ALA A 97 -9.18 -5.40 -0.52
CA ALA A 97 -9.04 -5.75 -1.93
C ALA A 97 -10.36 -5.61 -2.71
N GLN A 98 -11.50 -5.89 -2.07
CA GLN A 98 -12.83 -5.70 -2.64
C GLN A 98 -13.13 -4.20 -2.90
N GLN A 99 -12.58 -3.33 -2.05
CA GLN A 99 -12.93 -1.90 -1.98
C GLN A 99 -11.98 -0.99 -2.77
N ALA A 100 -10.74 -1.43 -3.04
CA ALA A 100 -9.73 -0.66 -3.78
C ALA A 100 -10.02 -0.51 -5.29
N GLY A 101 -11.12 -1.07 -5.80
CA GLY A 101 -11.61 -0.82 -7.16
C GLY A 101 -10.63 -1.20 -8.28
N ILE A 102 -9.71 -2.12 -8.02
CA ILE A 102 -8.85 -2.71 -9.07
C ILE A 102 -9.80 -3.40 -10.06
N PRO A 103 -9.78 -3.07 -11.37
CA PRO A 103 -10.72 -3.67 -12.32
C PRO A 103 -10.49 -5.18 -12.38
N MET A 104 -11.45 -5.94 -11.86
CA MET A 104 -11.47 -7.40 -11.92
C MET A 104 -12.54 -7.85 -12.92
N PRO A 105 -12.43 -9.07 -13.48
CA PRO A 105 -13.29 -9.54 -14.56
C PRO A 105 -14.76 -9.51 -14.13
N HIS A 106 -15.65 -9.15 -15.05
CA HIS A 106 -17.09 -9.22 -14.85
C HIS A 106 -17.51 -10.61 -14.35
N GLY A 107 -18.07 -10.67 -13.13
CA GLY A 107 -18.86 -11.82 -12.67
C GLY A 107 -18.32 -12.64 -11.49
N HIS A 108 -17.20 -12.28 -10.86
CA HIS A 108 -16.73 -12.98 -9.64
C HIS A 108 -16.33 -11.96 -8.56
N GLU A 109 -17.07 -11.93 -7.45
CA GLU A 109 -16.62 -11.30 -6.21
C GLU A 109 -15.46 -12.16 -5.68
N ALA A 110 -14.26 -11.58 -5.56
CA ALA A 110 -13.12 -12.30 -5.00
C ALA A 110 -13.48 -12.72 -3.57
N SER A 111 -13.33 -14.01 -3.27
CA SER A 111 -13.49 -14.51 -1.91
C SER A 111 -12.29 -14.07 -1.06
N VAL A 112 -12.54 -13.84 0.22
CA VAL A 112 -11.53 -13.55 1.25
C VAL A 112 -10.32 -14.49 1.13
N GLN A 113 -10.57 -15.77 0.86
CA GLN A 113 -9.55 -16.80 0.70
C GLN A 113 -8.66 -16.61 -0.55
N GLU A 114 -9.19 -16.10 -1.66
CA GLU A 114 -8.41 -15.84 -2.87
C GLU A 114 -7.46 -14.66 -2.68
N VAL A 115 -7.91 -13.60 -2.00
CA VAL A 115 -7.10 -12.43 -1.68
C VAL A 115 -5.99 -12.79 -0.68
N GLN A 116 -6.32 -13.59 0.35
CA GLN A 116 -5.32 -14.11 1.27
C GLN A 116 -4.29 -15.00 0.57
N SER A 117 -4.72 -15.84 -0.37
CA SER A 117 -3.82 -16.71 -1.14
C SER A 117 -2.95 -15.94 -2.14
N ALA A 118 -3.42 -14.79 -2.60
CA ALA A 118 -2.65 -13.86 -3.40
C ALA A 118 -1.54 -13.19 -2.59
N LEU A 119 -1.74 -12.96 -1.29
CA LEU A 119 -0.76 -12.30 -0.43
C LEU A 119 0.42 -13.22 -0.10
N LYS A 120 1.61 -12.87 -0.60
CA LYS A 120 2.83 -13.69 -0.48
C LYS A 120 3.73 -13.27 0.66
N ASP A 121 3.89 -11.97 0.86
CA ASP A 121 4.76 -11.42 1.90
C ASP A 121 4.27 -10.04 2.33
N VAL A 122 4.40 -9.73 3.62
CA VAL A 122 4.16 -8.39 4.15
C VAL A 122 5.23 -8.06 5.17
N ARG A 123 5.78 -6.85 5.01
CA ARG A 123 6.85 -6.31 5.83
C ARG A 123 6.56 -4.87 6.17
N MET A 124 6.75 -4.52 7.42
CA MET A 124 6.74 -3.15 7.91
C MET A 124 8.13 -2.81 8.42
N SER A 125 8.56 -1.58 8.19
CA SER A 125 9.71 -0.99 8.85
C SER A 125 9.34 0.34 9.45
N LEU A 126 9.91 0.61 10.62
CA LEU A 126 9.69 1.82 11.39
C LEU A 126 11.01 2.58 11.45
N SER A 127 11.00 3.83 11.01
CA SER A 127 12.20 4.67 11.01
C SER A 127 11.86 6.08 11.49
N GLY A 128 12.35 6.43 12.67
CA GLY A 128 11.98 7.67 13.37
C GLY A 128 10.48 7.71 13.66
N THR A 129 9.75 8.52 12.89
CA THR A 129 8.29 8.68 12.92
C THR A 129 7.60 8.17 11.65
N GLN A 130 8.36 7.59 10.71
CA GLN A 130 7.85 7.10 9.43
C GLN A 130 7.61 5.58 9.49
N LEU A 131 6.49 5.17 8.87
CA LEU A 131 6.20 3.81 8.47
C LEU A 131 6.62 3.60 7.01
N ARG A 132 7.28 2.48 6.74
CA ARG A 132 7.38 1.91 5.39
C ARG A 132 6.73 0.54 5.38
N ALA A 133 5.63 0.41 4.66
CA ALA A 133 4.96 -0.85 4.39
C ALA A 133 5.39 -1.41 3.02
N TYR A 134 5.61 -2.71 2.95
CA TYR A 134 5.85 -3.46 1.72
C TYR A 134 4.99 -4.70 1.70
N VAL A 135 4.34 -4.91 0.57
CA VAL A 135 3.43 -6.00 0.32
C VAL A 135 3.82 -6.66 -0.99
N LEU A 136 3.96 -7.97 -0.99
CA LEU A 136 4.11 -8.77 -2.20
C LEU A 136 2.85 -9.61 -2.39
N PHE A 137 2.19 -9.46 -3.53
CA PHE A 137 0.99 -10.22 -3.86
C PHE A 137 1.06 -10.81 -5.28
N ALA A 138 0.36 -11.91 -5.51
CA ALA A 138 0.25 -12.60 -6.79
C ALA A 138 -1.08 -12.23 -7.46
N LEU A 139 -1.02 -11.46 -8.55
CA LEU A 139 -2.17 -11.19 -9.42
C LEU A 139 -1.94 -11.84 -10.77
N TYR A 140 -2.91 -12.59 -11.27
CA TYR A 140 -2.85 -13.28 -12.57
C TYR A 140 -1.60 -14.17 -12.72
N GLY A 141 -1.18 -14.82 -11.63
CA GLY A 141 0.03 -15.66 -11.62
C GLY A 141 1.35 -14.88 -11.70
N LYS A 142 1.31 -13.54 -11.57
CA LYS A 142 2.50 -12.69 -11.52
C LYS A 142 2.61 -12.02 -10.15
N GLU A 143 3.83 -11.97 -9.63
CA GLU A 143 4.12 -11.29 -8.39
C GLU A 143 4.29 -9.79 -8.62
N ILE A 144 3.57 -9.00 -7.83
CA ILE A 144 3.60 -7.54 -7.87
C ILE A 144 3.86 -7.05 -6.44
N SER A 145 4.84 -6.14 -6.31
CA SER A 145 5.16 -5.51 -5.04
C SER A 145 4.49 -4.14 -4.92
N LEU A 146 3.93 -3.81 -3.78
CA LEU A 146 3.48 -2.47 -3.42
C LEU A 146 4.30 -1.99 -2.23
N GLN A 147 4.89 -0.80 -2.34
CA GLN A 147 5.57 -0.12 -1.25
C GLN A 147 4.87 1.20 -0.93
N LEU A 148 4.72 1.51 0.35
CA LEU A 148 4.08 2.72 0.85
C LEU A 148 4.85 3.28 2.05
N ASP A 149 5.31 4.51 1.91
CA ASP A 149 6.00 5.28 2.96
C ASP A 149 5.04 6.36 3.47
N GLY A 150 4.98 6.60 4.78
CA GLY A 150 4.09 7.61 5.35
C GLY A 150 4.20 7.76 6.86
N THR A 151 3.37 8.64 7.43
CA THR A 151 3.21 8.80 8.89
C THR A 151 1.80 8.42 9.31
N ILE A 152 1.68 7.84 10.50
CA ILE A 152 0.39 7.53 11.12
C ILE A 152 0.04 8.64 12.10
N GLU A 153 -1.19 9.12 12.03
CA GLU A 153 -1.72 10.13 12.94
C GLU A 153 -3.10 9.70 13.45
N THR A 154 -3.43 10.13 14.67
CA THR A 154 -4.79 10.01 15.20
C THR A 154 -5.47 11.37 15.13
N ARG A 155 -6.66 11.42 14.52
CA ARG A 155 -7.47 12.65 14.44
C ARG A 155 -8.93 12.33 14.64
N ASP A 156 -9.58 13.03 15.56
CA ASP A 156 -11.01 12.91 15.87
C ASP A 156 -11.43 11.47 16.27
N GLY A 157 -10.52 10.69 16.88
CA GLY A 157 -10.76 9.29 17.23
C GLY A 157 -10.62 8.31 16.07
N PHE A 158 -10.11 8.75 14.91
CA PHE A 158 -9.84 7.90 13.76
C PHE A 158 -8.34 7.81 13.47
N ILE A 159 -7.89 6.64 13.01
CA ILE A 159 -6.55 6.46 12.44
C ILE A 159 -6.52 7.11 11.06
N ARG A 160 -5.45 7.84 10.76
CA ARG A 160 -5.14 8.37 9.44
C ARG A 160 -3.72 8.01 9.03
N LEU A 161 -3.52 7.84 7.74
CA LEU A 161 -2.21 7.72 7.12
C LEU A 161 -1.97 8.96 6.25
N LYS A 162 -0.83 9.63 6.45
CA LYS A 162 -0.31 10.64 5.53
C LYS A 162 0.78 10.00 4.67
N PRO A 163 0.52 9.73 3.39
CA PRO A 163 1.52 9.11 2.54
C PRO A 163 2.60 10.13 2.16
N THR A 164 3.85 9.67 2.13
CA THR A 164 5.02 10.46 1.69
C THR A 164 5.51 9.99 0.33
N ALA A 165 5.48 8.68 0.08
CA ALA A 165 5.86 8.09 -1.20
C ALA A 165 5.21 6.72 -1.38
N GLY A 166 5.05 6.29 -2.64
CA GLY A 166 4.54 4.96 -2.96
C GLY A 166 5.13 4.43 -4.25
N LYS A 167 5.23 3.11 -4.37
CA LYS A 167 5.72 2.42 -5.57
C LYS A 167 4.89 1.17 -5.85
N LEU A 168 4.59 0.93 -7.12
CA LEU A 168 4.03 -0.32 -7.63
C LEU A 168 5.09 -0.99 -8.52
N GLY A 169 5.64 -2.11 -8.07
CA GLY A 169 6.90 -2.63 -8.58
C GLY A 169 8.00 -1.58 -8.38
N SER A 170 8.63 -1.20 -9.49
CA SER A 170 9.60 -0.11 -9.56
C SER A 170 9.01 1.21 -10.08
N LEU A 171 7.71 1.25 -10.39
CA LEU A 171 7.02 2.46 -10.85
C LEU A 171 6.64 3.34 -9.65
N PRO A 172 7.17 4.57 -9.53
CA PRO A 172 6.72 5.50 -8.50
C PRO A 172 5.28 5.96 -8.76
N ILE A 173 4.48 5.99 -7.69
CA ILE A 173 3.11 6.49 -7.74
C ILE A 173 3.16 8.02 -7.54
N PRO A 174 2.53 8.82 -8.41
CA PRO A 174 2.45 10.27 -8.22
C PRO A 174 1.77 10.60 -6.88
N SER A 175 2.31 11.58 -6.14
CA SER A 175 1.79 11.97 -4.82
C SER A 175 0.30 12.30 -4.85
N THR A 176 -0.16 13.05 -5.86
CA THR A 176 -1.58 13.39 -6.02
C THR A 176 -2.50 12.18 -6.17
N THR A 177 -2.01 11.12 -6.83
CA THR A 177 -2.78 9.87 -6.97
C THR A 177 -2.76 9.11 -5.65
N LEU A 178 -1.60 9.07 -5.00
CA LEU A 178 -1.42 8.40 -3.72
C LEU A 178 -2.29 9.03 -2.61
N ASP A 179 -2.27 10.35 -2.48
CA ASP A 179 -3.07 11.10 -1.52
C ASP A 179 -4.56 10.80 -1.69
N ARG A 180 -5.07 10.82 -2.94
CA ARG A 180 -6.48 10.53 -3.22
C ARG A 180 -6.85 9.11 -2.84
N VAL A 181 -6.04 8.12 -3.20
CA VAL A 181 -6.32 6.71 -2.91
C VAL A 181 -6.31 6.47 -1.40
N VAL A 182 -5.32 7.01 -0.68
CA VAL A 182 -5.25 6.88 0.78
C VAL A 182 -6.41 7.62 1.44
N GLN A 183 -6.71 8.84 1.02
CA GLN A 183 -7.84 9.59 1.55
C GLN A 183 -9.16 8.85 1.33
N GLN A 184 -9.39 8.31 0.13
CA GLN A 184 -10.57 7.51 -0.17
C GLN A 184 -10.63 6.23 0.69
N LEU A 185 -9.50 5.56 0.89
CA LEU A 185 -9.44 4.35 1.73
C LEU A 185 -9.86 4.65 3.17
N PHE A 186 -9.37 5.74 3.77
CA PHE A 186 -9.64 6.07 5.18
C PHE A 186 -10.93 6.86 5.41
N GLU A 187 -11.33 7.72 4.47
CA GLU A 187 -12.46 8.64 4.64
C GLU A 187 -13.75 8.13 3.96
N SER A 188 -13.71 7.02 3.21
CA SER A 188 -14.93 6.43 2.65
C SER A 188 -15.89 5.97 3.75
N PRO A 189 -17.21 6.16 3.58
CA PRO A 189 -18.20 5.76 4.58
C PRO A 189 -18.12 4.29 5.00
N GLN A 190 -17.74 3.41 4.06
CA GLN A 190 -17.62 1.97 4.30
C GLN A 190 -16.42 1.61 5.19
N ASN A 191 -15.33 2.38 5.13
CA ASN A 191 -14.10 2.06 5.85
C ASN A 191 -13.89 2.91 7.09
N ARG A 192 -14.61 4.03 7.19
CA ARG A 192 -14.51 4.96 8.31
C ARG A 192 -14.68 4.26 9.65
N ASP A 193 -15.64 3.34 9.75
CA ASP A 193 -15.91 2.58 10.97
C ASP A 193 -14.78 1.59 11.28
N THR A 194 -14.13 1.03 10.26
CA THR A 194 -12.98 0.11 10.42
C THR A 194 -11.74 0.83 10.98
N PHE A 195 -11.60 2.13 10.71
CA PHE A 195 -10.48 2.94 11.18
C PHE A 195 -10.80 3.78 12.42
N GLN A 196 -12.00 3.61 13.00
CA GLN A 196 -12.34 4.23 14.27
C GLN A 196 -11.59 3.54 15.40
N LEU A 197 -10.96 4.33 16.27
CA LEU A 197 -10.31 3.82 17.45
C LEU A 197 -11.36 3.46 18.51
N PRO A 198 -11.16 2.35 19.25
CA PRO A 198 -11.89 2.07 20.47
C PRO A 198 -11.85 3.27 21.44
N PRO A 199 -12.92 3.52 22.21
CA PRO A 199 -13.01 4.68 23.08
C PRO A 199 -11.98 4.69 24.21
N GLU A 200 -11.35 3.56 24.51
CA GLU A 200 -10.27 3.46 25.48
C GLU A 200 -8.92 3.89 24.90
N ILE A 201 -8.75 3.86 23.56
CA ILE A 201 -7.51 4.26 22.90
C ILE A 201 -7.54 5.76 22.60
N ARG A 202 -6.60 6.48 23.19
CA ARG A 202 -6.42 7.92 23.00
C ARG A 202 -5.74 8.24 21.68
N SER A 203 -4.65 7.54 21.36
CA SER A 203 -3.82 7.82 20.19
C SER A 203 -2.98 6.63 19.77
N ILE A 204 -2.72 6.57 18.47
CA ILE A 204 -1.74 5.69 17.83
C ILE A 204 -0.83 6.56 16.95
N HIS A 205 0.48 6.44 17.14
CA HIS A 205 1.50 7.14 16.36
C HIS A 205 2.82 6.36 16.34
N ILE A 206 3.77 6.78 15.53
CA ILE A 206 5.11 6.16 15.47
C ILE A 206 6.12 7.09 16.12
N GLU A 207 6.91 6.55 17.03
CA GLU A 207 7.95 7.28 17.76
C GLU A 207 9.12 6.36 18.05
N ASN A 208 10.35 6.85 17.91
CA ASN A 208 11.57 6.10 18.23
C ASN A 208 11.64 4.69 17.58
N ASN A 209 11.18 4.57 16.32
CA ASN A 209 11.10 3.30 15.59
C ASN A 209 10.13 2.26 16.20
N ALA A 210 9.16 2.71 17.00
CA ALA A 210 8.11 1.89 17.58
C ALA A 210 6.73 2.48 17.31
N LEU A 211 5.72 1.63 17.18
CA LEU A 211 4.32 2.01 17.17
C LEU A 211 3.87 2.19 18.62
N ILE A 212 3.43 3.39 18.96
CA ILE A 212 2.97 3.75 20.29
C ILE A 212 1.44 3.76 20.29
N VAL A 213 0.83 3.01 21.20
CA VAL A 213 -0.62 3.01 21.46
C VAL A 213 -0.84 3.50 22.87
N SER A 214 -1.53 4.62 23.03
CA SER A 214 -1.81 5.22 24.34
C SER A 214 -3.29 5.09 24.68
N THR A 215 -3.60 4.66 25.91
CA THR A 215 -4.97 4.61 26.43
C THR A 215 -5.35 5.90 27.16
N ARG A 216 -6.65 6.06 27.39
CA ARG A 216 -7.24 7.14 28.20
C ARG A 216 -7.16 6.85 29.69
#